data_AF-A0A4Q6BVY9-F1
#
_entry.id   AF-A0A4Q6BVY9-F1
#
_cell.length_a   1.000
_cell.length_b   1.000
_cell.length_c   1.000
_cell.angle_alpha   90.00
_cell.angle_beta   90.00
_cell.angle_gamma   90.00
#
_symmetry.space_group_name_H-M   'P 1'
#
loop_
_entity.id
_entity.type
_entity.pdbx_description
1 polymer ?
#
loop_
_entity_poly.entity_id
_entity_poly.type
_entity_poly.pdbx_seq_one_letter_code
_entity_poly.pdbx_strand_id
1 'polypeptide(L)'
;MKVTQQIDAIRALGTSPIKRIVIPRLIGSMIALPALTLFADYIALWGAMLICKTELGIGQSYFIGKSLETIKSVDLFTGMFKTMVFAVFIAIAGCWKGFNAEGGTEGVGQATTWVVVASSIFIMVSDFFLTKLFILTVYPH
;
A
#
# COMPACT_ATOMS: atom_id res chain seq x y z
N MET A 1 -20.85 7.99 -5.74
CA MET A 1 -21.53 8.13 -4.43
C MET A 1 -21.81 9.58 -4.07
N LYS A 2 -20.83 10.51 -4.18
CA LYS A 2 -21.11 11.93 -3.93
C LYS A 2 -21.95 12.57 -5.03
N VAL A 3 -21.53 12.42 -6.30
CA VAL A 3 -22.26 12.93 -7.48
C VAL A 3 -23.71 12.43 -7.55
N THR A 4 -23.95 11.18 -7.15
CA THR A 4 -25.28 10.55 -7.13
C THR A 4 -26.07 10.84 -5.84
N GLN A 5 -25.65 11.78 -5.00
CA GLN A 5 -26.30 12.17 -3.73
C GLN A 5 -26.48 11.04 -2.69
N GLN A 6 -25.86 9.88 -2.88
CA GLN A 6 -25.97 8.74 -1.97
C GLN A 6 -25.34 9.01 -0.60
N ILE A 7 -24.26 9.80 -0.56
CA ILE A 7 -23.63 10.21 0.72
C ILE A 7 -24.59 11.10 1.52
N ASP A 8 -25.31 11.98 0.85
CA ASP A 8 -26.24 12.91 1.50
C ASP A 8 -27.51 12.18 1.95
N ALA A 9 -27.96 11.16 1.22
CA ALA A 9 -29.00 10.24 1.67
C ALA A 9 -28.61 9.49 2.97
N ILE A 10 -27.35 9.04 3.10
CA ILE A 10 -26.86 8.40 4.33
C ILE A 10 -26.89 9.38 5.52
N ARG A 11 -26.57 10.67 5.28
CA ARG A 11 -26.67 11.72 6.29
C ARG A 11 -28.12 12.00 6.68
N ALA A 12 -29.04 12.04 5.71
CA ALA A 12 -30.47 12.23 5.95
C ALA A 12 -31.08 11.11 6.79
N LEU A 13 -30.58 9.89 6.68
CA LEU A 13 -30.95 8.74 7.52
C LEU A 13 -30.32 8.77 8.92
N GLY A 14 -29.69 9.89 9.33
CA GLY A 14 -29.08 10.05 10.65
C GLY A 14 -27.81 9.22 10.88
N THR A 15 -27.25 8.60 9.84
CA THR A 15 -26.06 7.75 9.96
C THR A 15 -24.81 8.51 9.54
N SER A 16 -23.71 8.36 10.29
CA SER A 16 -22.42 8.96 9.92
C SER A 16 -21.80 8.28 8.69
N PRO A 17 -21.57 9.00 7.56
CA PRO A 17 -20.94 8.44 6.38
C PRO A 17 -19.49 8.01 6.62
N ILE A 18 -18.80 8.68 7.55
CA ILE A 18 -17.40 8.36 7.90
C ILE A 18 -17.32 6.95 8.48
N LYS A 19 -18.17 6.66 9.48
CA LYS A 19 -18.19 5.33 10.12
C LYS A 19 -18.59 4.23 9.14
N ARG A 20 -19.53 4.52 8.23
CA ARG A 20 -20.08 3.51 7.32
C ARG A 20 -19.27 3.29 6.04
N ILE A 21 -18.50 4.28 5.59
CA ILE A 21 -17.79 4.23 4.30
C ILE A 21 -16.27 4.27 4.49
N VAL A 22 -15.76 5.20 5.28
CA VAL A 22 -14.30 5.42 5.40
C VAL A 22 -13.64 4.31 6.21
N ILE A 23 -14.20 3.99 7.39
CA ILE A 23 -13.59 3.00 8.29
C ILE A 23 -13.47 1.61 7.61
N PRO A 24 -14.53 1.06 6.98
CA PRO A 24 -14.42 -0.25 6.33
C PRO A 24 -13.41 -0.25 5.17
N ARG A 25 -13.32 0.85 4.41
CA ARG A 25 -12.34 0.99 3.32
C ARG A 25 -10.91 1.04 3.85
N LEU A 26 -10.68 1.77 4.94
CA LEU A 26 -9.37 1.87 5.57
C LEU A 26 -8.90 0.52 6.11
N ILE A 27 -9.77 -0.20 6.83
CA ILE A 27 -9.46 -1.55 7.33
C ILE A 27 -9.21 -2.50 6.14
N GLY A 28 -10.06 -2.45 5.12
CA GLY A 28 -9.91 -3.26 3.90
C GLY A 28 -8.56 -3.01 3.22
N SER A 29 -8.16 -1.75 3.05
CA SER A 29 -6.86 -1.42 2.46
C SER A 29 -5.68 -1.83 3.34
N MET A 30 -5.79 -1.71 4.67
CA MET A 30 -4.71 -2.10 5.59
C MET A 30 -4.45 -3.61 5.58
N ILE A 31 -5.44 -4.42 5.22
CA ILE A 31 -5.28 -5.88 5.07
C ILE A 31 -4.87 -6.23 3.64
N ALA A 32 -5.49 -5.60 2.64
CA ALA A 32 -5.24 -5.90 1.24
C ALA A 32 -3.82 -5.52 0.79
N LEU A 33 -3.30 -4.37 1.21
CA LEU A 33 -1.98 -3.90 0.74
C LEU A 33 -0.84 -4.83 1.17
N PRO A 34 -0.70 -5.22 2.46
CA PRO A 34 0.34 -6.16 2.87
C PRO A 34 0.20 -7.53 2.21
N ALA A 35 -1.02 -8.04 2.05
CA ALA A 35 -1.26 -9.31 1.38
C ALA A 35 -0.82 -9.27 -0.09
N LEU A 36 -1.10 -8.16 -0.79
CA LEU A 36 -0.69 -7.96 -2.17
C LEU A 36 0.85 -7.83 -2.29
N THR A 37 1.50 -7.19 -1.32
CA THR A 37 2.96 -7.10 -1.28
C THR A 37 3.61 -8.47 -1.08
N LEU A 38 3.10 -9.30 -0.17
CA LEU A 38 3.61 -10.67 0.00
C LEU A 38 3.50 -11.49 -1.29
N PHE A 39 2.39 -11.32 -2.02
CA PHE A 39 2.21 -11.97 -3.31
C PHE A 39 3.19 -11.44 -4.37
N ALA A 40 3.43 -10.14 -4.40
CA ALA A 40 4.41 -9.52 -5.28
C ALA A 40 5.84 -10.00 -4.98
N ASP A 41 6.22 -10.08 -3.70
CA ASP A 41 7.53 -10.58 -3.26
C ASP A 41 7.73 -12.05 -3.66
N TYR A 42 6.69 -12.88 -3.53
CA TYR A 42 6.72 -14.26 -3.99
C TYR A 42 7.01 -14.35 -5.50
N ILE A 43 6.26 -13.60 -6.32
CA ILE A 43 6.48 -13.57 -7.77
C ILE A 43 7.87 -13.02 -8.10
N ALA A 44 8.34 -11.99 -7.38
CA ALA A 44 9.65 -11.39 -7.58
C ALA A 44 10.77 -12.40 -7.30
N LEU A 45 10.68 -13.20 -6.23
CA LEU A 45 11.65 -14.26 -5.93
C LEU A 45 11.68 -15.33 -7.02
N TRP A 46 10.52 -15.74 -7.54
CA TRP A 46 10.44 -16.68 -8.65
C TRP A 46 11.05 -16.13 -9.94
N GLY A 47 10.78 -14.86 -10.26
CA GLY A 47 11.36 -14.18 -11.41
C GLY A 47 12.89 -14.06 -11.29
N ALA A 48 13.39 -13.66 -10.12
CA ALA A 48 14.81 -13.58 -9.84
C ALA A 48 15.50 -14.95 -9.99
N MET A 49 14.88 -16.00 -9.47
CA MET A 49 15.39 -17.38 -9.59
C MET A 49 15.48 -17.84 -11.05
N LEU A 50 14.49 -17.51 -11.88
CA LEU A 50 14.48 -17.85 -13.30
C LEU A 50 15.64 -17.16 -14.02
N ILE A 51 15.81 -15.85 -13.83
CA ILE A 51 16.89 -15.06 -14.44
C ILE A 51 18.27 -15.54 -13.97
N CYS A 52 18.44 -15.80 -12.67
CA CYS A 52 19.69 -16.33 -12.13
C CYS A 52 20.08 -17.67 -12.77
N LYS A 53 19.10 -18.52 -13.07
CA LYS A 53 19.34 -19.80 -13.74
C LYS A 53 19.67 -19.63 -15.23
N THR A 54 18.95 -18.76 -15.95
CA THR A 54 19.10 -18.62 -17.41
C THR A 54 20.29 -17.78 -17.82
N GLU A 55 20.51 -16.64 -17.15
CA GLU A 55 21.52 -15.65 -17.54
C GLU A 55 22.84 -15.82 -16.77
N LEU A 56 22.76 -16.12 -15.46
CA LEU A 56 23.95 -16.20 -14.60
C LEU A 56 24.47 -17.63 -14.40
N GLY A 57 23.76 -18.65 -14.88
CA GLY A 57 24.13 -20.06 -14.70
C GLY A 57 24.16 -20.51 -13.23
N ILE A 58 23.52 -19.78 -12.33
CA ILE A 58 23.47 -20.09 -10.90
C ILE A 58 22.44 -21.19 -10.67
N GLY A 59 22.86 -22.27 -10.00
CA GLY A 59 21.97 -23.37 -9.64
C GLY A 59 20.85 -22.93 -8.70
N GLN A 60 19.63 -23.42 -8.94
CA GLN A 60 18.43 -23.09 -8.15
C GLN A 60 18.61 -23.38 -6.65
N SER A 61 19.27 -24.49 -6.32
CA SER A 61 19.57 -24.86 -4.92
C SER A 61 20.47 -23.82 -4.23
N TYR A 62 21.46 -23.29 -4.95
CA TYR A 62 22.35 -22.24 -4.43
C TYR A 62 21.59 -20.93 -4.19
N PHE A 63 20.72 -20.53 -5.13
CA PHE A 63 19.90 -19.33 -5.00
C PHE A 63 18.98 -19.40 -3.76
N ILE A 64 18.28 -20.52 -3.58
CA ILE A 64 17.37 -20.71 -2.43
C ILE A 64 18.17 -20.74 -1.12
N GLY A 65 19.29 -21.47 -1.08
CA GLY A 65 20.15 -21.53 0.10
C GLY A 65 20.66 -20.14 0.52
N LYS A 66 21.15 -19.35 -0.43
CA LYS A 66 21.63 -17.98 -0.16
C LYS A 66 20.50 -17.01 0.19
N SER A 67 19.34 -17.14 -0.43
CA SER A 67 18.18 -16.31 -0.09
C SER A 67 17.74 -16.55 1.35
N LEU A 68 17.65 -17.80 1.80
CA LEU A 68 17.28 -18.15 3.17
C LEU A 68 18.33 -17.73 4.21
N GLU A 69 19.62 -17.72 3.85
CA GLU A 69 20.69 -17.26 4.73
C GLU A 69 20.69 -15.72 4.88
N THR A 70 20.31 -15.00 3.80
CA THR A 70 20.40 -13.53 3.76
C THR A 70 19.14 -12.87 4.30
N ILE A 71 17.96 -13.41 3.99
CA ILE A 71 16.68 -12.81 4.38
C ILE A 71 16.44 -13.08 5.87
N LYS A 72 16.38 -12.02 6.68
CA LYS A 72 16.03 -12.14 8.09
C LYS A 72 14.51 -12.02 8.24
N SER A 73 13.95 -12.69 9.24
CA SER A 73 12.52 -12.56 9.55
C SER A 73 12.11 -11.11 9.82
N VAL A 74 13.04 -10.28 10.31
CA VAL A 74 12.78 -8.87 10.57
C VAL A 74 12.57 -8.05 9.30
N ASP A 75 13.20 -8.44 8.18
CA ASP A 75 13.00 -7.76 6.89
C ASP A 75 11.54 -7.92 6.41
N LEU A 76 10.96 -9.10 6.64
CA LEU A 76 9.55 -9.37 6.36
C LEU A 76 8.62 -8.51 7.22
N PHE A 77 8.83 -8.49 8.54
CA PHE A 77 7.96 -7.72 9.45
C PHE A 77 8.06 -6.21 9.21
N THR A 78 9.25 -5.69 8.96
CA THR A 78 9.45 -4.26 8.67
C THR A 78 8.83 -3.87 7.32
N GLY A 79 8.90 -4.72 6.30
CA GLY A 79 8.20 -4.53 5.02
C GLY A 79 6.68 -4.56 5.17
N MET A 80 6.14 -5.53 5.92
CA MET A 80 4.69 -5.61 6.20
C MET A 80 4.19 -4.39 6.98
N PHE A 81 4.95 -3.91 7.96
CA PHE A 81 4.56 -2.72 8.71
C PHE A 81 4.50 -1.47 7.82
N LYS A 82 5.51 -1.27 6.95
CA LYS A 82 5.52 -0.15 6.01
C LYS A 82 4.28 -0.14 5.11
N THR A 83 3.91 -1.30 4.57
CA THR A 83 2.75 -1.41 3.68
C THR A 83 1.43 -1.11 4.39
N MET A 84 1.29 -1.46 5.68
CA MET A 84 0.14 -1.03 6.49
C MET A 84 0.07 0.50 6.63
N VAL A 85 1.21 1.17 6.83
CA VAL A 85 1.27 2.64 6.90
C VAL A 85 0.92 3.28 5.56
N PHE A 86 1.45 2.75 4.45
CA PHE A 86 1.11 3.22 3.10
C PHE A 86 -0.38 3.08 2.78
N ALA A 87 -0.99 1.98 3.21
CA ALA A 87 -2.42 1.75 3.02
C ALA A 87 -3.28 2.85 3.68
N VAL A 88 -2.87 3.34 4.85
CA VAL A 88 -3.56 4.44 5.55
C VAL A 88 -3.51 5.72 4.72
N PHE A 89 -2.34 6.09 4.18
CA PHE A 89 -2.21 7.27 3.33
C PHE A 89 -3.08 7.19 2.06
N ILE A 90 -3.06 6.03 1.39
CA ILE A 90 -3.88 5.79 0.19
C ILE A 90 -5.37 5.90 0.51
N ALA A 91 -5.82 5.24 1.57
CA ALA A 91 -7.23 5.22 1.95
C ALA A 91 -7.74 6.60 2.37
N ILE A 92 -6.96 7.34 3.17
CA ILE A 92 -7.34 8.68 3.63
C ILE A 92 -7.34 9.66 2.46
N ALA A 93 -6.29 9.68 1.63
CA ALA A 93 -6.24 10.58 0.46
C ALA A 93 -7.41 10.31 -0.50
N GLY A 94 -7.68 9.03 -0.79
CA GLY A 94 -8.78 8.61 -1.65
C GLY A 94 -10.15 8.95 -1.09
N CYS A 95 -10.38 8.72 0.20
CA CYS A 95 -11.64 9.09 0.85
C CYS A 95 -11.80 10.61 0.88
N TRP A 96 -10.79 11.36 1.33
CA TRP A 96 -10.84 12.81 1.45
C TRP A 96 -11.19 13.47 0.11
N LYS A 97 -10.46 13.14 -0.95
CA LYS A 97 -10.73 13.73 -2.27
C LYS A 97 -12.05 13.21 -2.86
N GLY A 98 -12.41 11.95 -2.60
CA GLY A 98 -13.69 11.37 -3.04
C GLY A 98 -14.93 11.98 -2.39
N PHE A 99 -14.84 12.46 -1.15
CA PHE A 99 -15.93 13.19 -0.47
C PHE A 99 -16.08 14.63 -1.00
N ASN A 100 -14.98 15.23 -1.45
CA ASN A 100 -14.91 16.60 -1.97
C ASN A 100 -14.90 16.65 -3.51
N ALA A 101 -15.28 15.56 -4.19
CA ALA A 101 -15.35 15.53 -5.64
C ALA A 101 -16.61 16.27 -6.12
N GLU A 102 -16.42 17.28 -6.96
CA GLU A 102 -17.46 18.15 -7.54
C GLU A 102 -17.40 18.11 -9.07
N GLY A 103 -18.32 18.76 -9.79
CA GLY A 103 -18.24 18.86 -11.26
C GLY A 103 -18.59 17.58 -12.03
N GLY A 104 -19.42 16.71 -11.45
CA GLY A 104 -19.92 15.51 -12.14
C GLY A 104 -18.85 14.45 -12.42
N THR A 105 -18.92 13.80 -13.58
CA THR A 105 -17.99 12.71 -13.96
C THR A 105 -16.58 13.21 -14.22
N GLU A 106 -16.43 14.43 -14.76
CA GLU A 106 -15.12 15.02 -15.07
C GLU A 106 -14.32 15.28 -13.79
N GLY A 107 -14.94 15.92 -12.79
CA GLY A 107 -14.24 16.21 -11.54
C GLY A 107 -13.96 14.96 -10.69
N VAL A 108 -14.67 13.85 -10.89
CA VAL A 108 -14.27 12.53 -10.33
C VAL A 108 -12.96 12.06 -10.95
N GLY A 109 -12.78 12.21 -12.27
CA GLY A 109 -11.52 11.91 -12.95
C GLY A 109 -10.36 12.75 -12.42
N GLN A 110 -10.55 14.07 -12.34
CA GLN A 110 -9.54 14.98 -11.79
C GLN A 110 -9.20 14.66 -10.32
N ALA A 111 -10.21 14.33 -9.51
CA ALA A 111 -10.03 13.87 -8.14
C ALA A 111 -9.16 12.61 -8.07
N THR A 112 -9.40 11.60 -8.93
CA THR A 112 -8.59 10.38 -8.94
C THR A 112 -7.14 10.64 -9.31
N THR A 113 -6.86 11.46 -10.31
CA THR A 113 -5.48 11.83 -10.69
C THR A 113 -4.75 12.53 -9.54
N TRP A 114 -5.43 13.46 -8.87
CA TRP A 114 -4.86 14.15 -7.71
C TRP A 114 -4.53 13.18 -6.58
N VAL A 115 -5.42 12.21 -6.31
CA VAL A 115 -5.19 11.19 -5.26
C VAL A 115 -3.94 10.38 -5.56
N VAL A 116 -3.73 9.95 -6.81
CA VAL A 116 -2.55 9.16 -7.19
C VAL A 116 -1.26 9.95 -6.98
N VAL A 117 -1.23 11.22 -7.39
CA VAL A 117 -0.05 12.08 -7.18
C VAL A 117 0.21 12.30 -5.68
N ALA A 118 -0.83 12.71 -4.93
CA ALA A 118 -0.69 12.99 -3.51
C ALA A 118 -0.26 11.75 -2.72
N SER A 119 -0.92 10.60 -2.95
CA SER A 119 -0.57 9.36 -2.25
C SER A 119 0.86 8.91 -2.57
N SER A 120 1.30 9.05 -3.82
CA SER A 120 2.67 8.68 -4.22
C SER A 120 3.72 9.52 -3.49
N ILE A 121 3.49 10.83 -3.35
CA ILE A 121 4.39 11.73 -2.59
C ILE A 121 4.39 11.36 -1.11
N PHE A 122 3.22 11.15 -0.49
CA PHE A 122 3.13 10.75 0.91
C PHE A 122 3.81 9.41 1.18
N ILE A 123 3.66 8.44 0.29
CA ILE A 123 4.34 7.15 0.38
C ILE A 123 5.86 7.34 0.31
N MET A 124 6.36 8.12 -0.66
CA MET A 124 7.80 8.35 -0.81
C MET A 124 8.42 9.04 0.41
N VAL A 125 7.75 10.08 0.92
CA VAL A 125 8.20 10.81 2.12
C VAL A 125 8.15 9.91 3.35
N SER A 126 7.04 9.18 3.56
CA SER A 126 6.92 8.28 4.70
C SER A 126 7.90 7.12 4.64
N ASP A 127 8.20 6.58 3.46
CA ASP A 127 9.19 5.53 3.28
C ASP A 127 10.60 5.97 3.72
N PHE A 128 11.01 7.20 3.39
CA PHE A 128 12.29 7.75 3.85
C PHE A 128 12.40 7.75 5.38
N PHE A 129 11.38 8.28 6.06
CA PHE A 129 11.37 8.36 7.52
C PHE A 129 11.29 6.98 8.17
N LEU A 130 10.41 6.09 7.67
CA LEU A 130 10.27 4.73 8.18
C LEU A 130 11.56 3.93 8.00
N THR A 131 12.21 4.04 6.84
CA THR A 131 13.49 3.38 6.57
C THR A 131 14.57 3.85 7.55
N LYS A 132 14.70 5.16 7.76
CA LYS A 132 15.66 5.70 8.73
C LYS A 132 15.39 5.20 10.14
N LEU A 133 14.12 5.17 10.57
CA LEU A 133 13.71 4.68 11.88
C LEU A 133 14.03 3.18 12.05
N PHE A 134 13.73 2.37 11.04
CA PHE A 134 14.00 0.93 11.09
C PHE A 134 15.48 0.61 11.12
N ILE A 135 16.29 1.27 10.28
CA ILE A 135 17.75 1.07 10.29
C ILE A 135 18.31 1.37 11.68
N LEU A 136 17.91 2.50 12.29
CA LEU A 136 18.40 2.91 13.61
C LEU A 136 17.95 1.98 14.75
N THR A 137 16.76 1.38 14.64
CA THR A 137 16.17 0.55 15.71
C THR A 137 16.53 -0.93 15.59
N VAL A 138 16.54 -1.47 14.36
CA VAL A 138 16.63 -2.91 14.07
C VAL A 138 18.04 -3.35 13.72
N TYR A 139 18.83 -2.47 13.10
CA TYR A 139 20.23 -2.70 12.79
C TYR A 139 21.11 -1.73 13.60
N PRO A 140 21.06 -1.78 14.95
CA PRO A 140 22.05 -1.05 15.73
C PRO A 140 23.42 -1.64 15.36
N HIS A 141 24.36 -0.76 15.03
CA HIS A 141 25.76 -1.11 14.77
C HIS A 141 26.32 -2.02 15.87
#